data_AF-A0A444JYQ3-F1
#
_entry.id   AF-A0A444JYQ3-F1
#
_cell.length_a   1.000
_cell.length_b   1.000
_cell.length_c   1.000
_cell.angle_alpha   90.00
_cell.angle_beta   90.00
_cell.angle_gamma   90.00
#
_symmetry.space_group_name_H-M   'P 1'
#
loop_
_entity.id
_entity.type
_entity.pdbx_description
1 polymer ?
#
loop_
_entity_poly.entity_id
_entity_poly.type
_entity_poly.pdbx_seq_one_letter_code
_entity_poly.pdbx_strand_id
1 'polypeptide(L)'
;TKAQPVTVAVRNATVRAFGDGKAPMVDIGASLVSVAAGGTQLNDLTAAIHSDGFDIEDRSGPISIKLAAGGLKTDVATLEPLVTGKLVADLAGKISKQEISLDEGTLRSDALNASLTATVSLTDLAMKLKMNADAVSSALPPQIRSVLG
;
A
#
# COMPACT_ATOMS: atom_id res chain seq x y z
N THR A 1 -18.88 7.90 16.71
CA THR A 1 -17.45 8.24 16.56
C THR A 1 -17.33 9.23 15.41
N LYS A 2 -16.72 10.41 15.61
CA LYS A 2 -16.61 11.41 14.54
C LYS A 2 -15.60 10.89 13.51
N ALA A 3 -15.99 10.78 12.24
CA ALA A 3 -15.06 10.39 11.18
C ALA A 3 -13.88 11.36 11.17
N GLN A 4 -12.67 10.84 11.27
CA GLN A 4 -11.46 11.67 11.17
C GLN A 4 -11.22 11.97 9.68
N PRO A 5 -11.03 13.25 9.31
CA PRO A 5 -10.82 13.60 7.92
C PRO A 5 -9.49 13.05 7.41
N VAL A 6 -9.49 12.55 6.17
CA VAL A 6 -8.28 12.17 5.44
C VAL A 6 -7.89 13.34 4.56
N THR A 7 -6.67 13.85 4.72
CA THR A 7 -6.11 14.92 3.88
C THR A 7 -5.11 14.32 2.90
N VAL A 8 -5.27 14.63 1.62
CA VAL A 8 -4.44 14.10 0.54
C VAL A 8 -3.88 15.27 -0.26
N ALA A 9 -2.56 15.46 -0.22
CA ALA A 9 -1.87 16.49 -1.00
C ALA A 9 -1.26 15.85 -2.25
N VAL A 10 -1.90 16.04 -3.41
CA VAL A 10 -1.51 15.41 -4.68
C VAL A 10 -0.53 16.33 -5.42
N ARG A 11 0.58 15.76 -5.89
CA ARG A 11 1.53 16.44 -6.78
C ARG A 11 1.19 16.18 -8.24
N ASN A 12 0.96 14.93 -8.61
CA ASN A 12 0.49 14.56 -9.94
C ASN A 12 -0.24 13.21 -9.90
N ALA A 13 -1.04 12.97 -10.94
CA ALA A 13 -1.65 11.69 -11.24
C ALA A 13 -1.66 11.51 -12.76
N THR A 14 -1.41 10.29 -13.21
CA THR A 14 -1.30 9.91 -14.61
C THR A 14 -2.03 8.60 -14.82
N VAL A 15 -2.71 8.50 -15.96
CA VAL A 15 -3.34 7.28 -16.41
C VAL A 15 -3.03 7.13 -17.89
N ARG A 16 -2.58 5.94 -18.27
CA ARG A 16 -2.26 5.59 -19.65
C ARG A 16 -2.87 4.23 -19.94
N ALA A 17 -3.52 4.12 -21.09
CA ALA A 17 -3.94 2.85 -21.66
C ALA A 17 -3.40 2.79 -23.09
N PHE A 18 -2.76 1.68 -23.45
CA PHE A 18 -2.17 1.50 -24.77
C PHE A 18 -2.15 0.03 -25.18
N GLY A 19 -2.10 -0.21 -26.49
CA GLY A 19 -2.35 -1.52 -27.10
C GLY A 19 -3.74 -1.61 -27.73
N ASP A 20 -3.95 -2.63 -28.56
CA ASP A 20 -5.18 -2.80 -29.34
C ASP A 20 -6.20 -3.71 -28.63
N GLY A 21 -7.49 -3.46 -28.85
CA GLY A 21 -8.57 -4.39 -28.53
C GLY A 21 -9.21 -4.23 -27.13
N LYS A 22 -9.77 -5.33 -26.61
CA LYS A 22 -10.56 -5.39 -25.37
C LYS A 22 -9.72 -5.45 -24.09
N ALA A 23 -8.43 -5.79 -24.21
CA ALA A 23 -7.52 -6.01 -23.10
C ALA A 23 -6.22 -5.16 -23.23
N PRO A 24 -6.30 -3.82 -23.16
CA PRO A 24 -5.12 -2.98 -23.23
C PRO A 24 -4.20 -3.14 -22.02
N MET A 25 -2.96 -2.70 -22.20
CA MET A 25 -2.05 -2.46 -21.09
C MET A 25 -2.46 -1.16 -20.39
N VAL A 26 -2.50 -1.17 -19.07
CA VAL A 26 -2.90 -0.02 -18.24
C VAL A 26 -1.79 0.32 -17.26
N ASP A 27 -1.37 1.59 -17.29
CA ASP A 27 -0.45 2.19 -16.33
C ASP A 27 -1.12 3.34 -15.60
N ILE A 28 -1.10 3.29 -14.27
CA ILE A 28 -1.57 4.38 -13.40
C ILE A 28 -0.40 4.77 -12.52
N GLY A 29 -0.04 6.05 -12.54
CA GLY A 29 0.99 6.61 -11.68
C GLY A 29 0.42 7.74 -10.85
N ALA A 30 0.70 7.78 -9.56
CA ALA A 30 0.36 8.90 -8.69
C ALA A 30 1.57 9.30 -7.86
N SER A 31 1.73 10.60 -7.67
CA SER A 31 2.72 11.17 -6.78
C SER A 31 2.05 12.15 -5.84
N LEU A 32 2.22 11.94 -4.54
CA LEU A 32 1.59 12.70 -3.49
C LEU A 32 2.68 13.31 -2.60
N VAL A 33 2.47 14.56 -2.21
CA VAL A 33 3.30 15.24 -1.23
C VAL A 33 3.08 14.60 0.14
N SER A 34 1.82 14.37 0.51
CA SER A 34 1.49 13.71 1.77
C SER A 34 0.07 13.11 1.79
N VAL A 35 -0.13 12.14 2.69
CA VAL A 35 -1.45 11.61 3.08
C VAL A 35 -1.51 11.61 4.59
N ALA A 36 -2.45 12.34 5.18
CA ALA A 36 -2.63 12.44 6.62
C ALA A 36 -4.01 11.92 7.05
N ALA A 37 -4.03 11.02 8.02
CA ALA A 37 -5.23 10.49 8.64
C ALA A 37 -4.94 10.14 10.11
N GLY A 38 -5.81 10.60 11.02
CA GLY A 38 -5.80 10.18 12.42
C GLY A 38 -4.44 10.25 13.12
N GLY A 39 -3.80 11.42 13.12
CA GLY A 39 -2.51 11.64 13.79
C GLY A 39 -1.29 11.07 13.05
N THR A 40 -1.52 10.34 11.96
CA THR A 40 -0.48 9.73 11.15
C THR A 40 -0.39 10.39 9.77
N GLN A 41 0.82 10.61 9.27
CA GLN A 41 1.08 11.23 7.98
C GLN A 41 2.19 10.50 7.20
N LEU A 42 1.88 10.00 6.01
CA LEU A 42 2.85 9.55 5.01
C LEU A 42 3.33 10.74 4.19
N ASN A 43 4.64 10.81 3.92
CA ASN A 43 5.24 11.85 3.08
C ASN A 43 5.87 11.25 1.83
N ASP A 44 5.93 12.05 0.76
CA ASP A 44 6.60 11.73 -0.50
C ASP A 44 6.18 10.36 -1.06
N LEU A 45 4.86 10.17 -1.17
CA LEU A 45 4.28 8.93 -1.62
C LEU A 45 4.29 8.85 -3.16
N THR A 46 4.79 7.75 -3.69
CA THR A 46 4.66 7.37 -5.10
C THR A 46 3.90 6.06 -5.17
N ALA A 47 2.89 6.00 -6.03
CA ALA A 47 2.15 4.80 -6.34
C ALA A 47 2.21 4.55 -7.85
N ALA A 48 2.48 3.32 -8.24
CA ALA A 48 2.37 2.86 -9.61
C ALA A 48 1.53 1.57 -9.63
N ILE A 49 0.53 1.53 -10.48
CA ILE A 49 -0.27 0.34 -10.75
C ILE A 49 -0.08 0.04 -12.22
N HIS A 50 0.18 -1.23 -12.51
CA HIS A 50 0.44 -1.74 -13.83
C HIS A 50 -0.40 -2.98 -14.09
N SER A 51 -1.00 -3.10 -15.27
CA SER A 51 -1.78 -4.26 -15.70
C SER A 51 -1.44 -4.63 -17.14
N ASP A 52 -0.94 -5.85 -17.32
CA ASP A 52 -0.70 -6.48 -18.62
C ASP A 52 -1.98 -7.19 -19.09
N GLY A 53 -2.82 -6.49 -19.84
CA GLY A 53 -4.04 -7.05 -20.41
C GLY A 53 -5.28 -6.89 -19.53
N PHE A 54 -5.61 -5.65 -19.18
CA PHE A 54 -6.82 -5.32 -18.43
C PHE A 54 -8.05 -5.42 -19.33
N ASP A 55 -8.91 -6.41 -19.11
CA ASP A 55 -10.20 -6.52 -19.78
C ASP A 55 -11.12 -5.37 -19.36
N ILE A 56 -11.42 -4.47 -20.30
CA ILE A 56 -12.28 -3.30 -20.05
C ILE A 56 -13.74 -3.71 -19.84
N GLU A 57 -14.22 -4.71 -20.56
CA GLU A 57 -15.61 -5.17 -20.52
C GLU A 57 -15.90 -5.84 -19.17
N ASP A 58 -14.96 -6.67 -18.73
CA ASP A 58 -15.05 -7.39 -17.46
C ASP A 58 -14.39 -6.70 -16.28
N ARG A 59 -13.76 -5.54 -16.51
CA ARG A 59 -13.01 -4.77 -15.50
C ARG A 59 -12.11 -5.69 -14.68
N SER A 60 -11.37 -6.53 -15.39
CA SER A 60 -10.63 -7.63 -14.79
C SER A 60 -9.26 -7.77 -15.41
N GLY A 61 -8.31 -8.30 -14.66
CA GLY A 61 -6.97 -8.52 -15.17
C GLY A 61 -5.93 -8.66 -14.07
N PRO A 62 -4.71 -9.05 -14.43
CA PRO A 62 -3.58 -9.06 -13.52
C PRO A 62 -3.22 -7.61 -13.14
N ILE A 63 -2.85 -7.38 -11.90
CA ILE A 63 -2.36 -6.08 -11.44
C ILE A 63 -1.06 -6.25 -10.67
N SER A 64 -0.15 -5.32 -10.88
CA SER A 64 1.06 -5.12 -10.08
C SER A 64 1.02 -3.71 -9.51
N ILE A 65 1.30 -3.58 -8.21
CA ILE A 65 1.25 -2.32 -7.48
C ILE A 65 2.62 -2.10 -6.82
N LYS A 66 3.19 -0.92 -7.05
CA LYS A 66 4.39 -0.46 -6.36
C LYS A 66 4.07 0.80 -5.60
N LEU A 67 4.34 0.80 -4.30
CA LEU A 67 4.20 1.94 -3.42
C LEU A 67 5.56 2.27 -2.83
N ALA A 68 5.89 3.54 -2.73
CA ALA A 68 7.03 3.99 -1.94
C ALA A 68 6.68 5.28 -1.22
N ALA A 69 7.10 5.42 0.04
CA ALA A 69 6.96 6.62 0.84
C ALA A 69 8.32 7.03 1.40
N GLY A 70 8.57 8.34 1.47
CA GLY A 70 9.76 8.90 2.09
C GLY A 70 9.79 8.74 3.61
N GLY A 71 8.64 8.49 4.23
CA GLY A 71 8.52 8.11 5.63
C GLY A 71 7.14 8.29 6.22
N LEU A 72 6.91 7.66 7.37
CA LEU A 72 5.68 7.76 8.16
C LEU A 72 5.94 8.60 9.41
N LYS A 73 5.18 9.67 9.59
CA LYS A 73 5.04 10.38 10.87
C LYS A 73 3.85 9.80 11.60
N THR A 74 4.00 9.48 12.88
CA THR A 74 2.90 8.97 13.71
C THR A 74 2.95 9.67 15.07
N ASP A 75 1.78 9.93 15.64
CA ASP A 75 1.63 10.41 17.01
C ASP A 75 1.93 9.32 18.05
N VAL A 76 2.02 8.06 17.63
CA VAL A 76 2.39 6.93 18.48
C VAL A 76 3.92 6.83 18.53
N ALA A 77 4.53 7.54 19.50
CA ALA A 77 5.98 7.61 19.69
C ALA A 77 6.70 6.24 19.75
N THR A 78 6.00 5.17 20.15
CA THR A 78 6.58 3.82 20.20
C THR A 78 6.74 3.17 18.83
N LEU A 79 5.98 3.61 17.82
CA LEU A 79 6.04 3.07 16.45
C LEU A 79 7.00 3.84 15.56
N GLU A 80 7.40 5.06 15.93
CA GLU A 80 8.33 5.89 15.15
C GLU A 80 9.60 5.14 14.71
N PRO A 81 10.30 4.38 15.57
CA PRO A 81 11.53 3.69 15.15
C PRO A 81 11.34 2.58 14.10
N LEU A 82 10.13 2.03 13.97
CA LEU A 82 9.81 0.94 13.04
C LEU A 82 9.47 1.45 11.63
N VAL A 83 9.02 2.70 11.55
CA VAL A 83 8.42 3.32 10.37
C VAL A 83 9.15 4.61 9.94
N THR A 84 10.24 4.94 10.65
CA THR A 84 11.21 5.96 10.25
C THR A 84 12.02 5.45 9.07
N GLY A 85 12.18 6.30 8.06
CA GLY A 85 12.92 5.95 6.84
C GLY A 85 11.99 5.61 5.68
N LYS A 86 12.58 5.11 4.58
CA LYS A 86 11.84 4.82 3.35
C LYS A 86 10.99 3.56 3.53
N LEU A 87 9.72 3.63 3.13
CA LEU A 87 8.85 2.46 3.03
C LEU A 87 8.67 2.11 1.56
N VAL A 88 8.74 0.83 1.23
CA VAL A 88 8.46 0.30 -0.10
C VAL A 88 7.51 -0.87 0.04
N ALA A 89 6.44 -0.89 -0.76
CA ALA A 89 5.59 -2.04 -0.92
C ALA A 89 5.48 -2.46 -2.37
N ASP A 90 5.67 -3.75 -2.62
CA ASP A 90 5.47 -4.37 -3.93
C ASP A 90 4.36 -5.41 -3.77
N LEU A 91 3.30 -5.28 -4.55
CA LEU A 91 2.13 -6.15 -4.50
C LEU A 91 1.78 -6.66 -5.90
N ALA A 92 1.29 -7.89 -5.99
CA ALA A 92 0.81 -8.50 -7.20
C ALA A 92 -0.48 -9.27 -6.93
N GLY A 93 -1.37 -9.28 -7.92
CA GLY A 93 -2.63 -9.99 -7.82
C GLY A 93 -3.53 -9.72 -9.00
N LYS A 94 -4.84 -9.70 -8.76
CA LYS A 94 -5.86 -9.57 -9.80
C LYS A 94 -7.00 -8.67 -9.35
N ILE A 95 -7.62 -8.03 -10.32
CA ILE A 95 -8.87 -7.29 -10.15
C ILE A 95 -9.98 -7.97 -10.93
N SER A 96 -11.20 -7.84 -10.43
CA SER A 96 -12.45 -8.21 -11.09
C SER A 96 -13.53 -7.18 -10.73
N LYS A 97 -14.72 -7.31 -11.33
CA LYS A 97 -15.90 -6.49 -10.97
C LYS A 97 -16.27 -6.56 -9.48
N GLN A 98 -16.01 -7.69 -8.82
CA GLN A 98 -16.51 -7.96 -7.47
C GLN A 98 -15.42 -7.91 -6.41
N GLU A 99 -14.17 -8.17 -6.78
CA GLU A 99 -13.09 -8.37 -5.83
C GLU A 99 -11.74 -7.95 -6.41
N ILE A 100 -10.88 -7.43 -5.54
CA ILE A 100 -9.44 -7.29 -5.76
C ILE A 100 -8.74 -8.32 -4.87
N SER A 101 -7.98 -9.25 -5.46
CA SER A 101 -7.09 -10.16 -4.74
C SER A 101 -5.64 -9.69 -4.89
N LEU A 102 -4.91 -9.72 -3.78
CA LEU A 102 -3.47 -9.50 -3.72
C LEU A 102 -2.88 -10.79 -3.17
N ASP A 103 -2.38 -11.61 -4.08
CA ASP A 103 -1.87 -12.95 -3.81
C ASP A 103 -0.44 -12.90 -3.25
N GLU A 104 0.30 -11.86 -3.64
CA GLU A 104 1.66 -11.61 -3.17
C GLU A 104 1.83 -10.13 -2.80
N GLY A 105 2.47 -9.88 -1.67
CA GLY A 105 2.73 -8.54 -1.19
C GLY A 105 3.93 -8.54 -0.27
N THR A 106 4.82 -7.56 -0.45
CA THR A 106 5.91 -7.29 0.48
C THR A 106 5.86 -5.85 0.91
N LEU A 107 6.18 -5.59 2.17
CA LEU A 107 6.35 -4.25 2.74
C LEU A 107 7.70 -4.23 3.45
N ARG A 108 8.57 -3.30 3.03
CA ARG A 108 9.92 -3.16 3.57
C ARG A 108 10.17 -1.74 4.05
N SER A 109 10.84 -1.63 5.19
CA SER A 109 11.49 -0.44 5.71
C SER A 109 12.89 -0.80 6.20
N ASP A 110 13.62 0.18 6.72
CA ASP A 110 14.94 -0.07 7.32
C ASP A 110 14.88 -1.01 8.55
N ALA A 111 13.71 -1.12 9.19
CA ALA A 111 13.50 -1.86 10.42
C ALA A 111 12.42 -2.95 10.33
N LEU A 112 11.68 -3.04 9.22
CA LEU A 112 10.53 -3.91 9.03
C LEU A 112 10.64 -4.64 7.70
N ASN A 113 10.41 -5.95 7.72
CA ASN A 113 10.19 -6.74 6.52
C ASN A 113 8.91 -7.56 6.73
N ALA A 114 7.91 -7.32 5.90
CA ALA A 114 6.62 -7.97 6.02
C ALA A 114 6.19 -8.57 4.68
N SER A 115 5.52 -9.71 4.75
CA SER A 115 4.73 -10.26 3.65
C SER A 115 3.26 -10.08 3.95
N LEU A 116 2.47 -9.78 2.93
CA LEU A 116 1.03 -9.59 3.08
C LEU A 116 0.26 -10.16 1.89
N THR A 117 -0.95 -10.61 2.17
CA THR A 117 -1.96 -10.95 1.16
C THR A 117 -3.25 -10.24 1.55
N ALA A 118 -4.01 -9.78 0.56
CA ALA A 118 -5.24 -9.06 0.84
C ALA A 118 -6.34 -9.41 -0.16
N THR A 119 -7.56 -9.28 0.29
CA THR A 119 -8.75 -9.45 -0.53
C THR A 119 -9.70 -8.32 -0.20
N VAL A 120 -10.12 -7.57 -1.22
CA VAL A 120 -11.06 -6.46 -1.08
C VAL A 120 -12.30 -6.79 -1.88
N SER A 121 -13.42 -7.03 -1.21
CA SER A 121 -14.72 -7.11 -1.84
C SER A 121 -15.18 -5.71 -2.21
N LEU A 122 -15.48 -5.50 -3.49
CA LEU A 122 -15.96 -4.23 -4.02
C LEU A 122 -17.47 -4.03 -3.84
N THR A 123 -18.19 -5.09 -3.45
CA THR A 123 -19.65 -5.06 -3.28
C THR A 123 -20.05 -4.42 -1.96
N ASP A 124 -19.36 -4.79 -0.88
CA ASP A 124 -19.59 -4.30 0.49
C ASP A 124 -18.41 -3.45 0.99
N LEU A 125 -17.36 -3.27 0.19
CA LEU A 125 -16.11 -2.58 0.52
C LEU A 125 -15.38 -3.22 1.71
N ALA A 126 -15.62 -4.50 1.98
CA ALA A 126 -14.93 -5.23 3.02
C ALA A 126 -13.51 -5.63 2.60
N MET A 127 -12.56 -5.46 3.51
CA MET A 127 -11.16 -5.86 3.32
C MET A 127 -10.78 -6.97 4.29
N LYS A 128 -10.18 -8.03 3.75
CA LYS A 128 -9.45 -9.05 4.51
C LYS A 128 -7.96 -8.84 4.23
N LEU A 129 -7.18 -8.61 5.28
CA LEU A 129 -5.74 -8.45 5.20
C LEU A 129 -5.08 -9.50 6.08
N LYS A 130 -4.16 -10.27 5.51
CA LYS A 130 -3.25 -11.14 6.24
C LYS A 130 -1.85 -10.57 6.09
N MET A 131 -1.16 -10.35 7.20
CA MET A 131 0.19 -9.78 7.22
C MET A 131 1.06 -10.55 8.20
N ASN A 132 2.22 -10.97 7.75
CA ASN A 132 3.30 -11.50 8.58
C ASN A 132 4.44 -10.50 8.54
N ALA A 133 4.86 -9.99 9.69
CA ALA A 133 5.85 -8.93 9.77
C ALA A 133 6.96 -9.33 10.73
N ASP A 134 8.20 -9.23 10.24
CA ASP A 134 9.41 -9.37 11.02
C ASP A 134 10.01 -7.98 11.23
N ALA A 135 10.16 -7.57 12.49
CA ALA A 135 10.78 -6.32 12.87
C ALA A 135 12.15 -6.61 13.51
N VAL A 136 13.16 -5.80 13.17
CA VAL A 136 14.47 -5.90 13.81
C VAL A 136 14.30 -5.59 15.30
N SER A 137 14.80 -6.46 16.19
CA SER A 137 14.61 -6.32 17.65
C SER A 137 15.12 -5.00 18.21
N SER A 138 16.11 -4.38 17.55
CA SER A 138 16.67 -3.06 17.87
C SER A 138 15.75 -1.88 17.50
N ALA A 139 14.66 -2.12 16.79
CA ALA A 139 13.64 -1.12 16.45
C ALA A 139 12.34 -1.32 17.23
N LEU A 140 12.20 -2.44 17.97
CA LEU A 140 11.08 -2.66 18.87
C LEU A 140 11.12 -1.67 20.04
N PRO A 141 9.96 -1.21 20.56
CA PRO A 141 9.89 -0.39 21.75
C PRO A 141 10.63 -1.04 22.91
N PRO A 142 11.30 -0.28 23.80
CA PRO A 142 12.02 -0.83 24.96
C PRO A 142 11.15 -1.77 25.82
N GLN A 143 9.85 -1.49 25.86
CA GLN A 143 8.83 -2.25 26.58
C GLN A 143 8.69 -3.71 26.09
N ILE A 144 9.00 -3.97 24.81
CA ILE A 144 8.91 -5.32 24.19
C ILE A 144 10.30 -5.98 24.12
N ARG A 145 11.40 -5.20 24.18
CA ARG A 145 12.76 -5.77 24.23
C ARG A 145 12.98 -6.63 25.48
N SER A 146 12.42 -6.22 26.61
CA SER A 146 12.56 -6.94 27.89
C SER A 146 11.92 -8.34 27.91
N VAL A 147 11.06 -8.69 26.95
CA VAL A 147 10.41 -10.02 26.86
C VAL A 147 11.06 -10.93 25.82
N LEU A 148 12.08 -10.47 25.11
CA LEU A 148 12.78 -11.23 24.06
C LEU A 148 14.21 -11.66 24.42
N GLY A 149 14.69 -11.34 25.63
CA GLY A 149 16.00 -11.77 26.16
C GLY A 149 16.85 -10.62 26.66
#